data_AF-A0A6P4YBF5-F1
#
_entry.id   AF-A0A6P4YBF5-F1
#
_cell.length_a   1.000
_cell.length_b   1.000
_cell.length_c   1.000
_cell.angle_alpha   90.00
_cell.angle_beta   90.00
_cell.angle_gamma   90.00
#
_symmetry.space_group_name_H-M   'P 1'
#
loop_
_entity.id
_entity.type
_entity.pdbx_description
1 polymer ?
#
loop_
_entity_poly.entity_id
_entity_poly.type
_entity_poly.pdbx_seq_one_letter_code
_entity_poly.pdbx_strand_id
1 'polypeptide(L)'
;MPFVCIFGTRLFGACDYFSVEGQEMFVRTKFYHFNFMPCAPEESFLFVADGRAIELPEVVGRSVGWAWLRYLAWVVFLTVMCVAVIFLTTGLTEEAWPWALVALSVVCLGVAIFVTVYKPKASEESKQEYLNMVGQVVARRYLHEQMAAAAAVHGGPAHEVVAIEQPPPYPGLHKDSVNVAPAGVPAAGSPTVIPNTGYPNTSTAVPTTGQPNVV
;
A
#
# COMPACT_ATOMS: atom_id res chain seq x y z
N MET A 1 -31.16 -10.72 26.19
CA MET A 1 -30.72 -11.42 24.96
C MET A 1 -29.32 -11.96 25.20
N PRO A 2 -28.96 -13.16 24.72
CA PRO A 2 -27.59 -13.66 24.83
C PRO A 2 -26.65 -12.81 23.97
N PHE A 3 -25.50 -12.41 24.53
CA PHE A 3 -24.47 -11.67 23.80
C PHE A 3 -23.57 -12.66 23.07
N VAL A 4 -23.64 -12.71 21.73
CA VAL A 4 -22.78 -13.59 20.93
C VAL A 4 -21.44 -12.89 20.72
N CYS A 5 -20.39 -13.39 21.37
CA CYS A 5 -19.03 -12.90 21.21
C CYS A 5 -18.29 -13.72 20.15
N ILE A 6 -17.99 -13.12 19.00
CA ILE A 6 -17.20 -13.76 17.95
C ILE A 6 -15.74 -13.32 18.08
N PHE A 7 -14.86 -14.30 18.30
CA PHE A 7 -13.40 -14.12 18.29
C PHE A 7 -12.81 -14.75 17.03
N GLY A 8 -11.77 -14.14 16.46
CA GLY A 8 -11.02 -14.72 15.34
C GLY A 8 -10.12 -13.71 14.64
N THR A 9 -9.34 -14.17 13.67
CA THR A 9 -8.45 -13.32 12.86
C THR A 9 -9.10 -12.94 11.54
N ARG A 10 -8.99 -11.68 11.12
CA ARG A 10 -9.46 -11.20 9.79
C ARG A 10 -8.50 -10.18 9.19
N LEU A 11 -8.39 -10.20 7.86
CA LEU A 11 -7.67 -9.19 7.09
C LEU A 11 -8.48 -7.89 7.05
N PHE A 12 -7.90 -6.80 7.51
CA PHE A 12 -8.54 -5.49 7.57
C PHE A 12 -7.51 -4.36 7.28
N GLY A 13 -7.92 -3.10 7.35
CA GLY A 13 -7.00 -1.97 7.22
C GLY A 13 -6.34 -1.81 5.85
N ALA A 14 -7.02 -2.19 4.76
CA ALA A 14 -6.45 -2.12 3.41
C ALA A 14 -5.91 -0.72 3.07
N CYS A 15 -4.62 -0.64 2.70
CA CYS A 15 -3.90 0.59 2.41
C CYS A 15 -2.83 0.41 1.32
N ASP A 16 -2.07 1.48 1.05
CA ASP A 16 -0.94 1.51 0.11
C ASP A 16 -1.29 0.90 -1.25
N TYR A 17 -2.32 1.44 -1.89
CA TYR A 17 -2.75 1.04 -3.24
C TYR A 17 -1.78 1.60 -4.28
N PHE A 18 -1.24 0.73 -5.14
CA PHE A 18 -0.44 1.11 -6.30
C PHE A 18 -0.67 0.15 -7.48
N SER A 19 -0.11 0.47 -8.64
CA SER A 19 -0.19 -0.38 -9.83
C SER A 19 1.17 -0.62 -10.44
N VAL A 20 1.39 -1.84 -10.91
CA VAL A 20 2.59 -2.30 -11.63
C VAL A 20 2.07 -3.00 -12.88
N GLU A 21 2.49 -2.58 -14.08
CA GLU A 21 2.08 -3.21 -15.36
C GLU A 21 0.53 -3.34 -15.54
N GLY A 22 -0.24 -2.42 -14.96
CA GLY A 22 -1.71 -2.45 -15.00
C GLY A 22 -2.37 -3.35 -13.95
N GLN A 23 -1.60 -4.09 -13.16
CA GLN A 23 -2.06 -4.89 -12.02
C GLN A 23 -2.13 -4.05 -10.74
N GLU A 24 -3.26 -4.07 -10.02
CA GLU A 24 -3.41 -3.39 -8.71
C GLU A 24 -2.79 -4.24 -7.58
N MET A 25 -1.94 -3.61 -6.75
CA MET A 25 -1.37 -4.17 -5.54
C MET A 25 -1.77 -3.32 -4.33
N PHE A 26 -1.95 -3.95 -3.18
CA PHE A 26 -2.30 -3.27 -1.93
C PHE A 26 -1.86 -4.08 -0.71
N VAL A 27 -1.69 -3.41 0.43
CA VAL A 27 -1.37 -4.05 1.71
C VAL A 27 -2.63 -4.23 2.57
N ARG A 28 -2.74 -5.36 3.26
CA ARG A 28 -3.73 -5.57 4.35
C ARG A 28 -3.04 -6.21 5.56
N THR A 29 -3.49 -5.83 6.74
CA THR A 29 -3.02 -6.43 7.99
C THR A 29 -4.06 -7.41 8.53
N LYS A 30 -3.61 -8.56 9.01
CA LYS A 30 -4.40 -9.55 9.75
C LYS A 30 -4.49 -9.07 11.20
N PHE A 31 -5.69 -8.94 11.72
CA PHE A 31 -5.93 -8.57 13.12
C PHE A 31 -6.74 -9.64 13.84
N TYR A 32 -6.41 -9.87 15.10
CA TYR A 32 -7.36 -10.41 16.06
C TYR A 32 -8.53 -9.45 16.22
N HIS A 33 -9.76 -9.97 16.09
CA HIS A 33 -10.99 -9.22 16.25
C HIS A 33 -11.80 -9.72 17.43
N PHE A 34 -12.38 -8.78 18.16
CA PHE A 34 -13.52 -9.02 19.05
C PHE A 34 -14.77 -8.42 18.38
N ASN A 35 -15.64 -9.28 17.88
CA ASN A 35 -16.76 -8.93 16.99
C ASN A 35 -16.30 -8.14 15.74
N PHE A 36 -16.37 -6.81 15.79
CA PHE A 36 -15.97 -5.90 14.70
C PHE A 36 -14.79 -4.98 15.08
N MET A 37 -14.30 -5.06 16.31
CA MET A 37 -13.18 -4.26 16.80
C MET A 37 -11.86 -4.93 16.39
N PRO A 38 -10.95 -4.26 15.65
CA PRO A 38 -9.58 -4.73 15.45
C PRO A 38 -8.81 -4.53 16.76
N CYS A 39 -8.41 -5.61 17.42
CA CYS A 39 -7.79 -5.57 18.74
C CYS A 39 -6.27 -5.49 18.67
N ALA A 40 -5.64 -6.44 17.96
CA ALA A 40 -4.18 -6.53 17.83
C ALA A 40 -3.82 -6.93 16.39
N PRO A 41 -2.87 -6.24 15.73
CA PRO A 41 -2.30 -6.70 14.48
C PRO A 41 -1.41 -7.92 14.71
N GLU A 42 -1.34 -8.79 13.72
CA GLU A 42 -0.54 -10.02 13.76
C GLU A 42 0.51 -9.99 12.64
N GLU A 43 0.06 -10.01 11.38
CA GLU A 43 0.90 -10.07 10.19
C GLU A 43 0.39 -9.09 9.12
N SER A 44 1.28 -8.52 8.31
CA SER A 44 0.91 -7.71 7.13
C SER A 44 1.15 -8.49 5.85
N PHE A 45 0.25 -8.37 4.89
CA PHE A 45 0.29 -9.07 3.61
C PHE A 45 0.18 -8.09 2.45
N LEU A 46 1.13 -8.17 1.52
CA LEU A 46 1.05 -7.54 0.21
C LEU A 46 0.26 -8.45 -0.74
N PHE A 47 -0.87 -7.97 -1.23
CA PHE A 47 -1.68 -8.66 -2.23
C PHE A 47 -1.20 -8.28 -3.63
N VAL A 48 -0.77 -9.29 -4.37
CA VAL A 48 -0.34 -9.24 -5.78
C VAL A 48 -1.54 -9.65 -6.64
N ALA A 49 -1.69 -9.07 -7.83
CA ALA A 49 -2.90 -9.28 -8.65
C ALA A 49 -3.10 -10.73 -9.15
N ASP A 50 -2.07 -11.58 -9.11
CA ASP A 50 -2.19 -13.03 -9.32
C ASP A 50 -2.99 -13.76 -8.21
N GLY A 51 -3.63 -13.03 -7.29
CA GLY A 51 -4.30 -13.56 -6.10
C GLY A 51 -3.33 -14.02 -4.99
N ARG A 52 -2.03 -13.83 -5.19
CA ARG A 52 -0.98 -14.22 -4.24
C ARG A 52 -0.86 -13.18 -3.12
N ALA A 53 -0.78 -13.65 -1.89
CA ALA A 53 -0.41 -12.82 -0.74
C ALA A 53 1.05 -13.12 -0.36
N ILE A 54 1.86 -12.07 -0.22
CA ILE A 54 3.24 -12.14 0.29
C ILE A 54 3.23 -11.56 1.69
N GLU A 55 3.66 -12.34 2.67
CA GLU A 55 3.86 -11.89 4.04
C GLU A 55 4.99 -10.85 4.09
N LEU A 56 4.73 -9.72 4.73
CA LEU A 56 5.70 -8.64 4.94
C LEU A 56 6.44 -8.89 6.25
N PRO A 57 7.76 -8.64 6.32
CA PRO A 57 8.59 -8.94 7.49
C PRO A 57 8.25 -8.07 8.72
N GLU A 58 7.53 -6.96 8.53
CA GLU A 58 7.07 -6.07 9.58
C GLU A 58 5.60 -5.70 9.37
N VAL A 59 4.89 -5.44 10.48
CA VAL A 59 3.51 -4.97 10.45
C VAL A 59 3.47 -3.52 9.95
N VAL A 60 2.78 -3.28 8.84
CA VAL A 60 2.68 -1.94 8.24
C VAL A 60 1.77 -1.05 9.10
N GLY A 61 2.37 -0.20 9.94
CA GLY A 61 1.67 0.69 10.86
C GLY A 61 0.62 1.61 10.19
N ARG A 62 0.80 1.95 8.90
CA ARG A 62 -0.22 2.68 8.11
C ARG A 62 -1.52 1.88 7.98
N SER A 63 -1.43 0.57 7.73
CA SER A 63 -2.58 -0.33 7.62
C SER A 63 -3.34 -0.42 8.96
N VAL A 64 -2.59 -0.44 10.07
CA VAL A 64 -3.13 -0.36 11.44
C VAL A 64 -3.85 0.96 11.68
N GLY A 65 -3.24 2.11 11.32
CA GLY A 65 -3.88 3.42 11.41
C GLY A 65 -5.19 3.49 10.61
N TRP A 66 -5.20 2.99 9.37
CA TRP A 66 -6.41 2.94 8.54
C TRP A 66 -7.48 1.97 9.05
N ALA A 67 -7.11 0.85 9.67
CA ALA A 67 -8.05 -0.04 10.35
C ALA A 67 -8.77 0.68 11.51
N TRP A 68 -8.00 1.32 12.39
CA TRP A 68 -8.55 2.06 13.54
C TRP A 68 -9.35 3.29 13.13
N LEU A 69 -8.90 4.05 12.11
CA LEU A 69 -9.64 5.20 11.60
C LEU A 69 -11.02 4.81 11.05
N ARG A 70 -11.10 3.71 10.28
CA ARG A 70 -12.37 3.13 9.82
C ARG A 70 -13.26 2.72 10.99
N TYR A 71 -12.71 1.97 11.95
CA TYR A 71 -13.46 1.51 13.12
C TYR A 71 -14.03 2.68 13.94
N LEU A 72 -13.20 3.67 14.27
CA LEU A 72 -13.62 4.84 15.05
C LEU A 72 -14.67 5.68 14.32
N ALA A 73 -14.57 5.85 13.00
CA ALA A 73 -15.58 6.57 12.22
C ALA A 73 -16.97 5.89 12.30
N TRP A 74 -17.02 4.56 12.23
CA TRP A 74 -18.26 3.79 12.42
C TRP A 74 -18.78 3.86 13.86
N VAL A 75 -17.91 3.80 14.87
CA VAL A 75 -18.30 3.95 16.28
C VAL A 75 -18.92 5.33 16.53
N VAL A 76 -18.28 6.41 16.06
CA VAL A 76 -18.81 7.78 16.19
C VAL A 76 -20.16 7.91 15.51
N PHE A 77 -20.32 7.43 14.27
CA PHE A 77 -21.60 7.44 13.57
C PHE A 77 -22.70 6.72 14.36
N LEU A 78 -22.43 5.48 14.82
CA LEU A 78 -23.40 4.69 15.58
C LEU A 78 -23.76 5.36 16.91
N THR A 79 -22.79 5.93 17.63
CA THR A 79 -23.05 6.67 18.87
C THR A 79 -23.94 7.89 18.64
N VAL A 80 -23.61 8.74 17.66
CA VAL A 80 -24.43 9.93 17.33
C VAL A 80 -25.83 9.52 16.87
N MET A 81 -25.96 8.47 16.06
CA MET A 81 -27.24 7.94 15.61
C MET A 81 -28.10 7.42 16.78
N CYS A 82 -27.53 6.62 17.70
CA CYS A 82 -28.24 6.14 18.88
C CYS A 82 -28.69 7.30 19.77
N VAL A 83 -27.85 8.32 19.99
CA VAL A 83 -28.21 9.52 20.76
C VAL A 83 -29.34 10.28 20.06
N ALA A 84 -29.28 10.49 18.75
CA ALA A 84 -30.35 11.13 17.98
C ALA A 84 -31.70 10.40 18.15
N VAL A 85 -31.71 9.07 18.04
CA VAL A 85 -32.91 8.24 18.22
C VAL A 85 -33.45 8.34 19.65
N ILE A 86 -32.59 8.30 20.67
CA ILE A 86 -33.01 8.44 22.08
C ILE A 86 -33.71 9.80 22.28
N PHE A 87 -33.13 10.89 21.80
CA PHE A 87 -33.71 12.22 21.96
C PHE A 87 -35.02 12.38 21.19
N LEU A 88 -35.12 11.85 19.95
CA LEU A 88 -36.36 11.82 19.17
C LEU A 88 -37.50 11.01 19.83
N THR A 89 -37.17 9.90 20.49
CA THR A 89 -38.15 8.98 21.08
C THR A 89 -38.57 9.36 22.50
N THR A 90 -37.73 10.09 23.23
CA THR A 90 -37.98 10.47 24.63
C THR A 90 -38.48 11.90 24.81
N GLY A 91 -38.30 12.79 23.81
CA GLY A 91 -38.75 14.18 23.90
C GLY A 91 -38.03 15.03 24.95
N LEU A 92 -36.81 14.64 25.35
CA LEU A 92 -36.07 15.23 26.49
C LEU A 92 -35.46 16.64 26.22
N THR A 93 -35.69 17.25 25.06
CA THR A 93 -35.08 18.54 24.67
C THR A 93 -36.00 19.42 23.84
N GLU A 94 -35.64 20.71 23.75
CA GLU A 94 -36.16 21.67 22.77
C GLU A 94 -36.17 21.11 21.34
N GLU A 95 -37.18 21.51 20.54
CA GLU A 95 -37.48 20.93 19.22
C GLU A 95 -36.29 20.93 18.25
N ALA A 96 -35.36 21.88 18.34
CA ALA A 96 -34.26 22.02 17.40
C ALA A 96 -33.13 20.98 17.59
N TRP A 97 -32.91 20.50 18.82
CA TRP A 97 -31.72 19.67 19.14
C TRP A 97 -31.75 18.26 18.51
N PRO A 98 -32.88 17.52 18.48
CA PRO A 98 -32.94 16.23 17.81
C PRO A 98 -32.62 16.32 16.31
N TRP A 99 -33.10 17.38 15.63
CA TRP A 99 -32.81 17.59 14.21
C TRP A 99 -31.33 17.92 13.94
N ALA A 100 -30.68 18.67 14.83
CA ALA A 100 -29.24 18.92 14.75
C ALA A 100 -28.42 17.62 14.90
N LEU A 101 -28.82 16.74 15.82
CA LEU A 101 -28.20 15.41 15.98
C LEU A 101 -28.43 14.50 14.76
N VAL A 102 -29.63 14.54 14.15
CA VAL A 102 -29.91 13.84 12.89
C VAL A 102 -29.00 14.35 11.77
N ALA A 103 -28.89 15.67 11.58
CA ALA A 103 -28.02 16.27 10.57
C ALA A 103 -26.55 15.87 10.78
N LEU A 104 -26.06 15.92 12.03
CA LEU A 104 -24.72 15.45 12.39
C LEU A 104 -24.53 13.96 12.08
N SER A 105 -25.52 13.11 12.35
CA SER A 105 -25.44 11.67 12.05
C SER A 105 -25.25 11.39 10.55
N VAL A 106 -25.87 12.19 9.67
CA VAL A 106 -25.71 12.08 8.20
C VAL A 106 -24.29 12.50 7.78
N VAL A 107 -23.73 13.55 8.39
CA VAL A 107 -22.33 13.95 8.16
C VAL A 107 -21.36 12.86 8.63
N CYS A 108 -21.56 12.31 9.83
CA CYS A 108 -20.76 11.20 10.36
C CYS A 108 -20.85 9.95 9.47
N LEU A 109 -22.03 9.63 8.93
CA LEU A 109 -22.21 8.53 7.98
C LEU A 109 -21.42 8.77 6.69
N GLY A 110 -21.48 9.98 6.14
CA GLY A 110 -20.70 10.38 4.96
C GLY A 110 -19.18 10.20 5.18
N VAL A 111 -18.68 10.61 6.35
CA VAL A 111 -17.27 10.40 6.74
C VAL A 111 -16.94 8.92 6.91
N ALA A 112 -17.79 8.13 7.59
CA ALA A 112 -17.57 6.70 7.79
C ALA A 112 -17.55 5.92 6.46
N ILE A 113 -18.45 6.25 5.54
CA ILE A 113 -18.45 5.71 4.17
C ILE A 113 -17.17 6.14 3.45
N PHE A 114 -16.84 7.44 3.42
CA PHE A 114 -15.64 7.95 2.75
C PHE A 114 -14.36 7.25 3.22
N VAL A 115 -14.13 7.19 4.53
CA VAL A 115 -12.96 6.53 5.14
C VAL A 115 -12.94 5.01 4.87
N THR A 116 -14.10 4.39 4.67
CA THR A 116 -14.21 2.97 4.30
C THR A 116 -13.89 2.71 2.82
N VAL A 117 -14.38 3.56 1.90
CA VAL A 117 -14.16 3.39 0.44
C VAL A 117 -12.86 4.01 -0.06
N TYR A 118 -12.27 4.95 0.68
CA TYR A 118 -11.04 5.61 0.29
C TYR A 118 -9.87 4.62 0.23
N LYS A 119 -9.23 4.59 -0.95
CA LYS A 119 -8.00 3.84 -1.25
C LYS A 119 -6.79 4.77 -1.08
N PRO A 120 -6.11 4.79 0.08
CA PRO A 120 -4.89 5.57 0.25
C PRO A 120 -3.80 5.02 -0.68
N LYS A 121 -3.21 5.87 -1.51
CA LYS A 121 -2.13 5.48 -2.43
C LYS A 121 -0.83 5.26 -1.65
N ALA A 122 -0.01 4.32 -2.12
CA ALA A 122 1.35 4.15 -1.59
C ALA A 122 2.22 5.39 -1.89
N SER A 123 3.20 5.68 -1.03
CA SER A 123 4.32 6.55 -1.39
C SER A 123 5.26 5.82 -2.35
N GLU A 124 5.99 6.56 -3.19
CA GLU A 124 6.96 5.97 -4.13
C GLU A 124 8.09 5.21 -3.40
N GLU A 125 8.50 5.69 -2.21
CA GLU A 125 9.45 5.01 -1.32
C GLU A 125 8.95 3.61 -0.91
N SER A 126 7.73 3.52 -0.35
CA SER A 126 7.19 2.23 0.08
C SER A 126 6.80 1.32 -1.08
N LYS A 127 6.38 1.90 -2.22
CA LYS A 127 6.21 1.13 -3.46
C LYS A 127 7.54 0.49 -3.90
N GLN A 128 8.65 1.21 -3.84
CA GLN A 128 9.98 0.67 -4.17
C GLN A 128 10.43 -0.40 -3.17
N GLU A 129 10.15 -0.20 -1.88
CA GLU A 129 10.35 -1.19 -0.82
C GLU A 129 9.58 -2.49 -1.09
N TYR A 130 8.26 -2.39 -1.34
CA TYR A 130 7.41 -3.54 -1.66
C TYR A 130 7.89 -4.26 -2.94
N LEU A 131 8.28 -3.53 -3.98
CA LEU A 131 8.84 -4.11 -5.21
C LEU A 131 10.15 -4.87 -4.96
N ASN A 132 11.06 -4.35 -4.12
CA ASN A 132 12.29 -5.03 -3.72
C ASN A 132 11.97 -6.33 -2.95
N MET A 133 11.02 -6.29 -2.01
CA MET A 133 10.57 -7.49 -1.28
C MET A 133 10.00 -8.56 -2.22
N VAL A 134 9.13 -8.18 -3.16
CA VAL A 134 8.58 -9.09 -4.18
C VAL A 134 9.71 -9.74 -5.00
N GLY A 135 10.67 -8.93 -5.48
CA GLY A 135 11.81 -9.42 -6.26
C GLY A 135 12.67 -10.43 -5.48
N GLN A 136 12.94 -10.17 -4.20
CA GLN A 136 13.68 -11.10 -3.33
C GLN A 136 12.92 -12.41 -3.08
N VAL A 137 11.61 -12.36 -2.84
CA VAL A 137 10.78 -13.55 -2.60
C VAL A 137 10.72 -14.44 -3.84
N VAL A 138 10.57 -13.84 -5.03
CA VAL A 138 10.58 -14.58 -6.30
C VAL A 138 11.95 -15.19 -6.58
N ALA A 139 13.04 -14.43 -6.40
CA ALA A 139 14.39 -14.93 -6.60
C ALA A 139 14.73 -16.12 -5.68
N ARG A 140 14.33 -16.06 -4.39
CA ARG A 140 14.50 -17.19 -3.46
C ARG A 140 13.71 -18.42 -3.88
N ARG A 141 12.46 -18.26 -4.35
CA ARG A 141 11.65 -19.38 -4.84
C ARG A 141 12.33 -20.06 -6.04
N TYR A 142 12.74 -19.27 -7.03
CA TYR A 142 13.41 -19.78 -8.23
C TYR A 142 14.71 -20.53 -7.91
N LEU A 143 15.53 -20.01 -6.99
CA LEU A 143 16.71 -20.70 -6.48
C LEU A 143 16.34 -22.06 -5.83
N HIS A 144 15.29 -22.08 -5.01
CA HIS A 144 14.85 -23.28 -4.32
C HIS A 144 14.26 -24.34 -5.27
N GLU A 145 13.61 -23.91 -6.35
CA GLU A 145 13.13 -24.76 -7.45
C GLU A 145 14.31 -25.36 -8.23
N GLN A 146 15.34 -24.56 -8.57
CA GLN A 146 16.57 -25.09 -9.19
C GLN A 146 17.28 -26.11 -8.29
N MET A 147 17.40 -25.84 -6.98
CA MET A 147 18.02 -26.77 -6.02
C MET A 147 17.23 -28.09 -5.91
N ALA A 148 15.89 -28.01 -5.91
CA ALA A 148 15.04 -29.21 -5.91
C ALA A 148 15.16 -30.01 -7.22
N ALA A 149 15.22 -29.33 -8.38
CA ALA A 149 15.44 -29.98 -9.67
C ALA A 149 16.81 -30.66 -9.76
N ALA A 150 17.88 -29.99 -9.32
CA ALA A 150 19.23 -30.56 -9.26
C ALA A 150 19.29 -31.78 -8.32
N ALA A 151 18.64 -31.71 -7.16
CA ALA A 151 18.53 -32.84 -6.23
C ALA A 151 17.76 -34.03 -6.83
N ALA A 152 16.70 -33.78 -7.61
CA ALA A 152 15.97 -34.83 -8.31
C ALA A 152 16.82 -35.51 -9.40
N VAL A 153 17.61 -34.75 -10.16
CA VAL A 153 18.53 -35.28 -11.18
C VAL A 153 19.65 -36.11 -10.56
N HIS A 154 20.19 -35.71 -9.40
CA HIS A 154 21.21 -36.48 -8.70
C HIS A 154 20.68 -37.64 -7.84
N GLY A 155 19.36 -37.73 -7.62
CA GLY A 155 18.69 -38.84 -6.93
C GLY A 155 18.20 -39.97 -7.86
N GLY A 156 18.16 -39.75 -9.17
CA GLY A 156 17.82 -40.75 -10.18
C GLY A 156 19.05 -41.48 -10.74
N PRO A 157 18.88 -42.65 -11.39
CA PRO A 157 19.97 -43.31 -12.09
C PRO A 157 20.51 -42.41 -13.20
N ALA A 158 21.81 -42.13 -13.16
CA ALA A 158 22.43 -41.05 -13.92
C ALA A 158 22.33 -41.24 -15.44
N HIS A 159 21.44 -40.49 -16.11
CA HIS A 159 21.50 -40.15 -17.54
C HIS A 159 20.48 -39.07 -17.95
N GLU A 160 20.70 -37.80 -17.56
CA GLU A 160 20.35 -36.66 -18.43
C GLU A 160 21.02 -35.36 -17.97
N VAL A 161 21.71 -34.67 -18.89
CA VAL A 161 22.28 -33.33 -18.66
C VAL A 161 21.31 -32.31 -19.23
N VAL A 162 20.36 -31.87 -18.40
CA VAL A 162 19.39 -30.85 -18.80
C VAL A 162 20.04 -29.47 -18.71
N ALA A 163 20.00 -28.71 -19.80
CA ALA A 163 20.52 -27.34 -19.83
C ALA A 163 19.65 -26.42 -18.96
N ILE A 164 20.27 -25.69 -18.04
CA ILE A 164 19.57 -24.74 -17.16
C ILE A 164 19.31 -23.45 -17.95
N GLU A 165 18.07 -23.26 -18.38
CA GLU A 165 17.64 -22.03 -19.05
C GLU A 165 17.52 -20.89 -18.02
N GLN A 166 18.14 -19.75 -18.33
CA GLN A 166 18.19 -18.58 -17.45
C GLN A 166 16.83 -17.86 -17.48
N PRO A 167 16.25 -17.44 -16.33
CA PRO A 167 14.92 -16.86 -16.31
C PRO A 167 14.93 -15.47 -16.99
N PRO A 168 13.81 -15.04 -17.61
CA PRO A 168 13.74 -13.74 -18.27
C PRO A 168 13.98 -12.59 -17.27
N PRO A 169 14.57 -11.47 -17.71
CA PRO A 169 14.75 -10.29 -16.85
C PRO A 169 13.41 -9.78 -16.34
N TYR A 170 13.28 -9.62 -15.01
CA TYR A 170 12.11 -8.99 -14.42
C TYR A 170 12.04 -7.51 -14.88
N PRO A 171 10.94 -7.04 -15.48
CA PRO A 171 10.80 -5.64 -15.82
C PRO A 171 10.76 -4.80 -14.54
N GLY A 172 11.62 -3.79 -14.44
CA GLY A 172 11.60 -2.80 -13.35
C GLY A 172 12.87 -2.72 -12.48
N LEU A 173 13.79 -3.69 -12.52
CA LEU A 173 15.05 -3.60 -11.76
C LEU A 173 16.15 -2.86 -12.55
N HIS A 174 15.97 -1.57 -12.84
CA HIS A 174 17.02 -0.75 -13.45
C HIS A 174 18.14 -0.51 -12.43
N LYS A 175 19.27 -1.19 -12.63
CA LYS A 175 20.33 -1.35 -11.62
C LYS A 175 21.44 -0.30 -11.77
N ASP A 176 21.07 0.98 -11.73
CA ASP A 176 22.03 2.09 -11.78
C ASP A 176 22.61 2.35 -10.38
N SER A 177 23.56 1.51 -9.98
CA SER A 177 24.36 1.69 -8.75
C SER A 177 25.81 1.22 -8.96
N VAL A 178 26.54 2.08 -9.66
CA VAL A 178 27.98 2.40 -9.50
C VAL A 178 28.87 1.34 -8.83
N ASN A 179 29.75 0.73 -9.64
CA ASN A 179 30.95 0.05 -9.14
C ASN A 179 31.84 1.04 -8.35
N VAL A 180 32.12 0.73 -7.08
CA VAL A 180 33.27 1.29 -6.36
C VAL A 180 34.08 0.14 -5.78
N ALA A 181 35.23 -0.15 -6.40
CA ALA A 181 36.28 -0.95 -5.80
C ALA A 181 37.21 -0.05 -4.95
N PRO A 182 37.85 -0.56 -3.88
CA PRO A 182 38.58 0.27 -2.92
C PRO A 182 40.08 0.47 -3.25
N ALA A 183 40.64 1.50 -2.60
CA ALA A 183 42.07 1.80 -2.35
C ALA A 183 42.92 2.49 -3.45
N GLY A 184 43.57 3.60 -3.07
CA GLY A 184 44.64 4.28 -3.84
C GLY A 184 44.55 5.82 -3.78
N VAL A 185 45.50 6.48 -3.11
CA VAL A 185 45.54 7.94 -2.81
C VAL A 185 46.93 8.49 -3.20
N PRO A 186 47.19 9.80 -3.47
CA PRO A 186 46.43 10.85 -4.17
C PRO A 186 47.23 11.49 -5.34
N ALA A 187 46.61 12.37 -6.15
CA ALA A 187 47.34 13.42 -6.89
C ALA A 187 46.43 14.62 -7.21
N ALA A 188 46.99 15.84 -7.24
CA ALA A 188 46.27 17.09 -7.44
C ALA A 188 46.23 17.54 -8.91
N GLY A 189 45.20 18.30 -9.31
CA GLY A 189 45.14 18.97 -10.61
C GLY A 189 43.75 19.45 -11.01
N SER A 190 43.62 20.73 -11.33
CA SER A 190 42.43 21.40 -11.89
C SER A 190 42.94 22.55 -12.79
N PRO A 191 42.20 23.09 -13.78
CA PRO A 191 40.90 22.69 -14.38
C PRO A 191 41.05 22.44 -15.92
N THR A 192 39.95 22.49 -16.71
CA THR A 192 39.68 23.48 -17.81
C THR A 192 38.79 22.93 -18.95
N VAL A 193 37.98 23.82 -19.56
CA VAL A 193 37.31 23.79 -20.90
C VAL A 193 35.97 23.04 -21.07
N ILE A 194 34.98 23.82 -21.54
CA ILE A 194 33.72 23.42 -22.20
C ILE A 194 33.87 23.73 -23.71
N PRO A 195 33.25 22.96 -24.62
CA PRO A 195 32.53 23.61 -25.72
C PRO A 195 31.12 23.06 -25.99
N ASN A 196 30.29 23.93 -26.59
CA ASN A 196 28.86 23.80 -26.85
C ASN A 196 28.54 23.16 -28.21
N THR A 197 27.51 22.29 -28.25
CA THR A 197 26.55 22.05 -29.36
C THR A 197 25.25 21.48 -28.74
N GLY A 198 24.04 21.64 -29.30
CA GLY A 198 23.56 22.49 -30.41
C GLY A 198 22.02 22.38 -30.52
N TYR A 199 21.32 23.50 -30.78
CA TYR A 199 19.85 23.58 -30.90
C TYR A 199 19.41 23.62 -32.39
N PRO A 200 18.19 23.16 -32.77
CA PRO A 200 17.00 24.03 -32.68
C PRO A 200 15.64 23.39 -32.36
N ASN A 201 14.85 24.18 -31.61
CA ASN A 201 13.41 24.24 -31.39
C ASN A 201 12.42 23.50 -32.33
N THR A 202 11.32 23.03 -31.73
CA THR A 202 9.95 23.37 -32.21
C THR A 202 9.02 23.64 -31.02
N SER A 203 8.20 24.68 -31.12
CA SER A 203 7.34 25.18 -30.03
C SER A 203 5.87 24.76 -30.20
N THR A 204 5.15 24.53 -29.10
CA THR A 204 3.68 24.69 -29.06
C THR A 204 3.26 25.28 -27.71
N ALA A 205 2.28 26.19 -27.72
CA ALA A 205 2.07 27.18 -26.66
C ALA A 205 1.13 26.77 -25.51
N VAL A 206 1.35 27.40 -24.35
CA VAL A 206 0.42 27.43 -23.21
C VAL A 206 -0.44 28.69 -23.28
N PRO A 207 -1.77 28.62 -23.11
CA PRO A 207 -2.60 29.78 -22.83
C PRO A 207 -2.81 29.93 -21.30
N THR A 208 -2.15 30.93 -20.70
CA THR A 208 -2.40 31.33 -19.31
C THR A 208 -3.28 32.58 -19.29
N THR A 209 -4.53 32.45 -18.82
CA THR A 209 -5.44 33.60 -18.65
C THR A 209 -5.49 34.04 -17.19
N GLY A 210 -4.72 35.08 -16.87
CA GLY A 210 -4.89 35.87 -15.64
C GLY A 210 -5.74 37.12 -15.89
N GLN A 211 -6.65 37.44 -14.96
CA GLN A 211 -7.27 38.78 -14.90
C GLN A 211 -6.26 39.84 -14.43
N PRO A 212 -6.53 41.13 -14.66
CA PRO A 212 -7.08 41.91 -13.55
C PRO A 212 -8.17 42.96 -13.92
N ASN A 213 -9.25 42.93 -13.14
CA ASN A 213 -10.01 44.00 -12.46
C ASN A 213 -9.88 45.52 -12.82
N VAL A 214 -11.01 46.23 -12.60
CA VAL A 214 -11.24 47.71 -12.54
C VAL A 214 -11.05 48.46 -13.88
N VAL A 215 -11.93 49.36 -14.36
CA VAL A 215 -12.91 50.30 -13.74
C VAL A 215 -14.30 50.18 -14.39
#